data_AF-A0AAV2A4W3-F1
#
_entry.id   AF-A0AAV2A4W3-F1
#
_cell.length_a   1.000
_cell.length_b   1.000
_cell.length_c   1.000
_cell.angle_alpha   90.00
_cell.angle_beta   90.00
_cell.angle_gamma   90.00
#
_symmetry.space_group_name_H-M   'P 1'
#
loop_
_entity.id
_entity.type
_entity.pdbx_description
1 polymer ?
#
loop_
_entity_poly.entity_id
_entity_poly.type
_entity_poly.pdbx_seq_one_letter_code
_entity_poly.pdbx_strand_id
1 'polypeptide(L)'
;MDEIESISLHVAEFIKGRLYFATLQTPIKPRSNASTHFFSIESELMYESFYSDFGPLNLAKLYRYCCKLNKKLKSYSLSKKKIVHYTTSDPRKRVNAAFLIGSYAIIYLKKSPVEAYQPLVSNNSPMFIPFRDASFSHCTYNLTLSDCLHAVSKALENGFLDLETFDVEEYEHYEKVENGDLNWIVPNKFLAFCGPHAKSKNENGYPLHSPESYISYFRKHNVTTVIRLNKKVYDASRFSSHGFTHKDLFFVDGSTPSDKIMQEFLEIAENAKGAIAVHCKAGLGRTGTLIACYIMKHHHFTAAEAIAWIRICRPGSIIGHQQHWLEEKQGLLCYQGNIFRAEKANCKNNNFTPTRILTRAARKKDTDVSQIVSKVDQIRLDDKKGTIDISSRSRKEKALQNGSLAGNNNDSNNNNNMESEDTVTQGDKLNRIKAMRRQPRSHTTGGMSLDNLKPHPRSSSQPFKSMTASSAAYHATYVSPLKPLRAPPSSPPSAESSNSASQLSPIRRPHKQPVPGTSPSKRSPKNANSSSISR
;
A
#
# COMPACT_ATOMS: atom_id res chain seq x y z
N MET A 1 -33.41 3.69 -4.06
CA MET A 1 -32.08 3.69 -3.44
C MET A 1 -32.23 3.36 -1.96
N ASP A 2 -33.04 4.09 -1.20
CA ASP A 2 -34.02 3.62 -0.20
C ASP A 2 -33.50 2.51 0.75
N GLU A 3 -33.61 1.23 0.37
CA GLU A 3 -33.16 0.06 1.14
C GLU A 3 -31.63 0.04 1.38
N ILE A 4 -30.83 0.63 0.49
CA ILE A 4 -29.37 0.79 0.65
C ILE A 4 -29.09 2.02 1.53
N GLU A 5 -29.76 3.14 1.27
CA GLU A 5 -29.52 4.42 1.95
C GLU A 5 -29.93 4.36 3.42
N SER A 6 -31.04 3.69 3.74
CA SER A 6 -31.52 3.49 5.12
C SER A 6 -30.62 2.60 6.00
N ILE A 7 -29.62 1.91 5.43
CA ILE A 7 -28.65 1.08 6.17
C ILE A 7 -27.18 1.54 6.00
N SER A 8 -26.95 2.65 5.29
CA SER A 8 -25.61 3.11 4.92
C SER A 8 -25.29 4.49 5.48
N LEU A 9 -24.09 4.63 6.06
CA LEU A 9 -23.49 5.91 6.44
C LEU A 9 -23.06 6.75 5.23
N HIS A 10 -22.75 6.09 4.11
CA HIS A 10 -22.43 6.76 2.84
C HIS A 10 -22.72 5.84 1.65
N VAL A 11 -23.17 6.43 0.54
CA VAL A 11 -23.35 5.75 -0.75
C VAL A 11 -22.80 6.64 -1.86
N ALA A 12 -21.90 6.09 -2.68
CA ALA A 12 -21.24 6.77 -3.79
C ALA A 12 -21.54 6.07 -5.12
N GLU A 13 -22.10 6.78 -6.10
CA GLU A 13 -22.34 6.25 -7.45
C GLU A 13 -21.09 6.43 -8.33
N PHE A 14 -20.58 5.33 -8.89
CA PHE A 14 -19.39 5.32 -9.75
C PHE A 14 -19.74 5.14 -11.24
N ILE A 15 -20.78 4.34 -11.53
CA ILE A 15 -21.37 4.20 -12.87
C ILE A 15 -22.89 4.32 -12.70
N LYS A 16 -23.50 5.29 -13.38
CA LYS A 16 -24.92 5.65 -13.23
C LYS A 16 -25.84 4.42 -13.34
N GLY A 17 -26.64 4.18 -12.31
CA GLY A 17 -27.57 3.04 -12.25
C GLY A 17 -26.93 1.66 -12.10
N ARG A 18 -25.59 1.52 -12.09
CA ARG A 18 -24.90 0.24 -12.31
C ARG A 18 -23.87 -0.13 -11.24
N LEU A 19 -23.02 0.80 -10.79
CA LEU A 19 -21.95 0.54 -9.83
C LEU A 19 -21.93 1.57 -8.70
N TYR A 20 -21.94 1.08 -7.47
CA TYR A 20 -21.93 1.86 -6.25
C TYR A 20 -20.87 1.37 -5.27
N PHE A 21 -20.38 2.29 -4.44
CA PHE A 21 -19.70 1.99 -3.18
C PHE A 21 -20.61 2.36 -2.01
N ALA A 22 -20.62 1.56 -0.94
CA ALA A 22 -21.43 1.81 0.25
C ALA A 22 -20.64 1.55 1.54
N THR A 23 -20.73 2.47 2.51
CA THR A 23 -20.30 2.23 3.89
C THR A 23 -21.54 1.93 4.72
N LEU A 24 -21.62 0.71 5.26
CA LEU A 24 -22.77 0.30 6.07
C LEU A 24 -22.67 0.83 7.50
N GLN A 25 -23.82 1.20 8.08
CA GLN A 25 -23.91 1.57 9.49
C GLN A 25 -23.87 0.35 10.41
N THR A 26 -24.43 -0.78 9.96
CA THR A 26 -24.47 -2.04 10.73
C THR A 26 -23.38 -3.01 10.28
N PRO A 27 -22.92 -3.93 11.16
CA PRO A 27 -22.01 -5.01 10.79
C PRO A 27 -22.71 -6.17 10.04
N ILE A 28 -24.02 -6.08 9.81
CA ILE A 28 -24.83 -7.14 9.21
C ILE A 28 -24.54 -7.18 7.70
N LYS A 29 -24.13 -8.35 7.19
CA LYS A 29 -23.86 -8.53 5.75
C LYS A 29 -25.18 -8.43 4.95
N PRO A 30 -25.34 -7.46 4.04
CA PRO A 30 -26.56 -7.30 3.27
C PRO A 30 -26.74 -8.47 2.29
N ARG A 31 -27.97 -9.00 2.21
CA ARG A 31 -28.32 -10.08 1.28
C ARG A 31 -28.56 -9.50 -0.11
N SER A 32 -28.02 -10.14 -1.14
CA SER A 32 -28.34 -9.77 -2.52
C SER A 32 -29.77 -10.15 -2.86
N ASN A 33 -30.49 -9.24 -3.52
CA ASN A 33 -31.92 -9.37 -3.82
C ASN A 33 -32.16 -9.39 -5.35
N ALA A 34 -33.40 -9.17 -5.80
CA ALA A 34 -33.74 -9.21 -7.23
C ALA A 34 -33.03 -8.10 -8.04
N SER A 35 -32.94 -6.88 -7.51
CA SER A 35 -32.41 -5.70 -8.20
C SER A 35 -30.95 -5.40 -7.89
N THR A 36 -30.40 -5.92 -6.78
CA THR A 36 -29.11 -5.49 -6.23
C THR A 36 -28.22 -6.69 -5.86
N HIS A 37 -26.96 -6.63 -6.30
CA HIS A 37 -25.88 -7.56 -5.95
C HIS A 37 -24.88 -6.86 -5.04
N PHE A 38 -24.83 -7.27 -3.77
CA PHE A 38 -23.83 -6.81 -2.81
C PHE A 38 -22.56 -7.69 -2.85
N PHE A 39 -21.39 -7.08 -2.73
CA PHE A 39 -20.15 -7.79 -2.45
C PHE A 39 -19.19 -6.95 -1.61
N SER A 40 -18.27 -7.62 -0.93
CA SER A 40 -17.19 -6.99 -0.18
C SER A 40 -15.86 -7.70 -0.46
N ILE A 41 -14.79 -7.18 0.14
CA ILE A 41 -13.43 -7.72 0.08
C ILE A 41 -12.76 -7.84 1.46
N GLU A 42 -13.43 -7.44 2.55
CA GLU A 42 -12.81 -7.34 3.89
C GLU A 42 -12.16 -8.62 4.41
N SER A 43 -12.68 -9.79 4.03
CA SER A 43 -12.19 -11.11 4.44
C SER A 43 -11.45 -11.86 3.33
N GLU A 44 -11.01 -11.15 2.30
CA GLU A 44 -10.43 -11.72 1.08
C GLU A 44 -9.16 -10.97 0.67
N LEU A 45 -9.23 -9.63 0.58
CA LEU A 45 -8.12 -8.76 0.22
C LEU A 45 -7.61 -8.02 1.48
N MET A 46 -7.08 -8.80 2.42
CA MET A 46 -6.59 -8.27 3.70
C MET A 46 -5.20 -7.64 3.55
N TYR A 47 -4.97 -6.51 4.21
CA TYR A 47 -3.64 -5.94 4.39
C TYR A 47 -2.89 -6.72 5.47
N GLU A 48 -1.57 -6.90 5.28
CA GLU A 48 -0.70 -7.57 6.24
C GLU A 48 0.19 -6.54 6.92
N SER A 49 -0.18 -6.18 8.14
CA SER A 49 0.56 -5.21 8.96
C SER A 49 2.00 -5.63 9.24
N PHE A 50 2.88 -4.65 9.34
CA PHE A 50 4.15 -4.80 10.05
C PHE A 50 3.96 -4.49 11.53
N TYR A 51 3.27 -3.39 11.84
CA TYR A 51 2.93 -3.01 13.20
C TYR A 51 1.52 -2.43 13.26
N SER A 52 1.38 -1.11 13.16
CA SER A 52 0.09 -0.40 13.18
C SER A 52 -0.35 0.10 11.80
N ASP A 53 0.48 -0.10 10.78
CA ASP A 53 0.14 0.13 9.38
C ASP A 53 -0.97 -0.82 8.91
N PHE A 54 -1.86 -0.32 8.06
CA PHE A 54 -3.08 -1.02 7.64
C PHE A 54 -3.41 -0.86 6.15
N GLY A 55 -2.57 -0.19 5.37
CA GLY A 55 -2.79 0.11 3.96
C GLY A 55 -1.77 1.12 3.41
N PRO A 56 -1.87 1.50 2.12
CA PRO A 56 -2.84 0.99 1.13
C PRO A 56 -2.62 -0.49 0.78
N LEU A 57 -3.61 -1.11 0.14
CA LEU A 57 -3.47 -2.48 -0.39
C LEU A 57 -2.46 -2.53 -1.57
N ASN A 58 -1.77 -3.66 -1.71
CA ASN A 58 -0.71 -3.84 -2.70
C ASN A 58 -1.24 -4.04 -4.14
N LEU A 59 -0.33 -4.00 -5.13
CA LEU A 59 -0.65 -4.18 -6.55
C LEU A 59 -1.45 -5.47 -6.83
N ALA A 60 -1.08 -6.60 -6.24
CA ALA A 60 -1.83 -7.86 -6.41
C ALA A 60 -3.27 -7.76 -5.90
N LYS A 61 -3.47 -7.16 -4.72
CA LYS A 61 -4.81 -6.97 -4.13
C LYS A 61 -5.63 -5.95 -4.95
N LEU A 62 -5.00 -4.95 -5.55
CA LEU A 62 -5.63 -4.07 -6.55
C LEU A 62 -6.02 -4.82 -7.84
N TYR A 63 -5.10 -5.59 -8.44
CA TYR A 63 -5.38 -6.39 -9.64
C TYR A 63 -6.51 -7.39 -9.41
N ARG A 64 -6.45 -8.18 -8.33
CA ARG A 64 -7.51 -9.15 -8.00
C ARG A 64 -8.86 -8.47 -7.72
N TYR A 65 -8.88 -7.25 -7.14
CA TYR A 65 -10.10 -6.43 -7.06
C TYR A 65 -10.64 -6.05 -8.44
N CYS A 66 -9.80 -5.50 -9.32
CA CYS A 66 -10.18 -5.11 -10.68
C CYS A 66 -10.74 -6.29 -11.47
N CYS A 67 -10.09 -7.46 -11.43
CA CYS A 67 -10.58 -8.69 -12.07
C CYS A 67 -11.94 -9.13 -11.48
N LYS A 68 -12.11 -9.10 -10.16
CA LYS A 68 -13.36 -9.47 -9.47
C LYS A 68 -14.52 -8.54 -9.86
N LEU A 69 -14.27 -7.23 -9.93
CA LEU A 69 -15.27 -6.23 -10.31
C LEU A 69 -15.61 -6.32 -11.81
N ASN A 70 -14.61 -6.45 -12.68
CA ASN A 70 -14.81 -6.68 -14.12
C ASN A 70 -15.64 -7.95 -14.39
N LYS A 71 -15.34 -9.07 -13.71
CA LYS A 71 -16.12 -10.32 -13.81
C LYS A 71 -17.57 -10.13 -13.37
N LYS A 72 -17.84 -9.32 -12.34
CA LYS A 72 -19.22 -8.99 -11.90
C LYS A 72 -19.94 -8.08 -12.89
N LEU A 73 -19.27 -7.06 -13.43
CA LEU A 73 -19.83 -6.12 -14.40
C LEU A 73 -20.16 -6.79 -15.74
N LYS A 74 -19.34 -7.75 -16.19
CA LYS A 74 -19.55 -8.54 -17.41
C LYS A 74 -20.50 -9.74 -17.24
N SER A 75 -20.84 -10.15 -16.01
CA SER A 75 -21.67 -11.34 -15.76
C SER A 75 -23.13 -11.15 -16.22
N TYR A 76 -23.60 -11.99 -17.14
CA TYR A 76 -24.98 -11.97 -17.65
C TYR A 76 -26.04 -12.05 -16.54
N SER A 77 -25.83 -12.89 -15.52
CA SER A 77 -26.70 -13.04 -14.35
C SER A 77 -26.79 -11.78 -13.46
N LEU A 78 -25.87 -10.84 -13.62
CA LEU A 78 -25.83 -9.56 -12.90
C LEU A 78 -26.09 -8.36 -13.82
N SER A 79 -26.35 -8.57 -15.12
CA SER A 79 -26.52 -7.51 -16.14
C SER A 79 -27.54 -6.45 -15.73
N LYS A 80 -28.75 -6.88 -15.33
CA LYS A 80 -29.88 -6.03 -14.92
C LYS A 80 -29.82 -5.58 -13.44
N LYS A 81 -28.74 -5.87 -12.70
CA LYS A 81 -28.62 -5.56 -11.27
C LYS A 81 -27.73 -4.34 -10.99
N LYS A 82 -28.00 -3.62 -9.91
CA LYS A 82 -27.03 -2.71 -9.28
C LYS A 82 -25.93 -3.54 -8.63
N ILE A 83 -24.67 -3.21 -8.87
CA ILE A 83 -23.52 -3.82 -8.17
C ILE A 83 -23.07 -2.85 -7.07
N VAL A 84 -23.07 -3.32 -5.83
CA VAL A 84 -22.68 -2.54 -4.66
C VAL A 84 -21.44 -3.15 -4.02
N HIS A 85 -20.31 -2.44 -4.08
CA HIS A 85 -19.13 -2.72 -3.29
C HIS A 85 -19.33 -2.15 -1.88
N TYR A 86 -19.50 -2.99 -0.86
CA TYR A 86 -19.77 -2.53 0.50
C TYR A 86 -18.60 -2.78 1.46
N THR A 87 -18.48 -1.90 2.44
CA THR A 87 -17.58 -1.99 3.60
C THR A 87 -18.37 -1.72 4.88
N THR A 88 -17.92 -2.29 5.98
CA THR A 88 -18.33 -1.89 7.33
C THR A 88 -17.76 -0.51 7.68
N SER A 89 -18.19 0.03 8.82
CA SER A 89 -17.79 1.33 9.34
C SER A 89 -16.35 1.41 9.89
N ASP A 90 -15.62 0.28 10.04
CA ASP A 90 -14.20 0.27 10.49
C ASP A 90 -13.37 1.21 9.59
N PRO A 91 -12.74 2.28 10.15
CA PRO A 91 -12.07 3.29 9.34
C PRO A 91 -10.92 2.76 8.47
N ARG A 92 -10.20 1.72 8.92
CA ARG A 92 -9.06 1.13 8.19
C ARG A 92 -9.55 0.29 7.02
N LYS A 93 -10.61 -0.48 7.21
CA LYS A 93 -11.26 -1.22 6.11
C LYS A 93 -11.89 -0.25 5.11
N ARG A 94 -12.60 0.78 5.61
CA ARG A 94 -13.31 1.77 4.79
C ARG A 94 -12.38 2.51 3.83
N VAL A 95 -11.22 2.96 4.29
CA VAL A 95 -10.25 3.66 3.42
C VAL A 95 -9.55 2.74 2.41
N ASN A 96 -9.27 1.47 2.76
CA ASN A 96 -8.75 0.49 1.79
C ASN A 96 -9.79 0.11 0.72
N ALA A 97 -11.04 -0.09 1.11
CA ALA A 97 -12.13 -0.37 0.17
C ALA A 97 -12.42 0.83 -0.76
N ALA A 98 -12.28 2.05 -0.26
CA ALA A 98 -12.35 3.28 -1.04
C ALA A 98 -11.15 3.44 -1.99
N PHE A 99 -9.93 3.14 -1.54
CA PHE A 99 -8.72 3.10 -2.39
C PHE A 99 -8.88 2.14 -3.58
N LEU A 100 -9.42 0.93 -3.35
CA LEU A 100 -9.63 -0.05 -4.43
C LEU A 100 -10.62 0.46 -5.49
N ILE A 101 -11.78 1.00 -5.09
CA ILE A 101 -12.78 1.47 -6.08
C ILE A 101 -12.38 2.80 -6.74
N GLY A 102 -11.71 3.70 -6.03
CA GLY A 102 -11.15 4.92 -6.60
C GLY A 102 -10.07 4.59 -7.64
N SER A 103 -9.14 3.69 -7.32
CA SER A 103 -8.10 3.23 -8.26
C SER A 103 -8.71 2.54 -9.48
N TYR A 104 -9.72 1.69 -9.29
CA TYR A 104 -10.48 1.11 -10.40
C TYR A 104 -11.14 2.18 -11.29
N ALA A 105 -11.66 3.26 -10.71
CA ALA A 105 -12.27 4.35 -11.47
C ALA A 105 -11.25 5.13 -12.32
N ILE A 106 -10.02 5.29 -11.85
CA ILE A 106 -8.93 5.86 -12.64
C ILE A 106 -8.55 4.89 -13.77
N ILE A 107 -8.22 3.63 -13.43
CA ILE A 107 -7.67 2.65 -14.38
C ILE A 107 -8.69 2.25 -15.46
N TYR A 108 -9.93 1.93 -15.08
CA TYR A 108 -10.94 1.35 -15.98
C TYR A 108 -12.06 2.30 -16.39
N LEU A 109 -12.39 3.32 -15.58
CA LEU A 109 -13.39 4.35 -15.94
C LEU A 109 -12.75 5.65 -16.45
N LYS A 110 -11.41 5.70 -16.55
CA LYS A 110 -10.60 6.81 -17.07
C LYS A 110 -10.91 8.17 -16.41
N LYS A 111 -11.30 8.15 -15.13
CA LYS A 111 -11.50 9.34 -14.31
C LYS A 111 -10.17 9.92 -13.84
N SER A 112 -10.09 11.24 -13.67
CA SER A 112 -9.01 11.86 -12.90
C SER A 112 -9.07 11.45 -11.42
N PRO A 113 -7.97 11.58 -10.64
CA PRO A 113 -7.97 11.37 -9.19
C PRO A 113 -9.07 12.14 -8.46
N VAL A 114 -9.35 13.38 -8.87
CA VAL A 114 -10.38 14.23 -8.27
C VAL A 114 -11.77 13.67 -8.52
N GLU A 115 -12.11 13.27 -9.75
CA GLU A 115 -13.41 12.68 -10.09
C GLU A 115 -13.61 11.26 -9.52
N ALA A 116 -12.52 10.55 -9.22
CA ALA A 116 -12.53 9.27 -8.50
C ALA A 116 -12.71 9.46 -6.98
N TYR A 117 -12.15 10.54 -6.42
CA TYR A 117 -12.23 10.87 -4.99
C TYR A 117 -13.55 11.55 -4.59
N GLN A 118 -14.05 12.49 -5.39
CA GLN A 118 -15.21 13.33 -5.04
C GLN A 118 -16.46 12.54 -4.60
N PRO A 119 -16.85 11.42 -5.26
CA PRO A 119 -18.00 10.63 -4.81
C PRO A 119 -17.80 9.98 -3.44
N LEU A 120 -16.56 9.72 -3.02
CA LEU A 120 -16.23 9.05 -1.76
C LEU A 120 -16.35 9.99 -0.54
N VAL A 121 -16.23 11.30 -0.75
CA VAL A 121 -16.28 12.34 0.30
C VAL A 121 -17.49 13.29 0.23
N SER A 122 -18.34 13.16 -0.79
CA SER A 122 -19.58 13.92 -0.91
C SER A 122 -20.59 13.58 0.20
N ASN A 123 -21.64 14.40 0.35
CA ASN A 123 -22.84 14.11 1.15
C ASN A 123 -22.58 13.78 2.64
N ASN A 124 -21.69 14.54 3.31
CA ASN A 124 -21.33 14.36 4.72
C ASN A 124 -20.72 12.97 5.06
N SER A 125 -20.14 12.28 4.07
CA SER A 125 -19.40 11.03 4.24
C SER A 125 -18.33 11.15 5.36
N PRO A 126 -18.25 10.22 6.33
CA PRO A 126 -17.27 10.28 7.40
C PRO A 126 -15.82 10.26 6.86
N MET A 127 -15.02 11.26 7.24
CA MET A 127 -13.65 11.46 6.74
C MET A 127 -12.81 10.18 6.85
N PHE A 128 -12.08 9.84 5.77
CA PHE A 128 -11.13 8.74 5.76
C PHE A 128 -9.93 9.05 6.65
N ILE A 129 -9.48 8.06 7.43
CA ILE A 129 -8.21 8.17 8.16
C ILE A 129 -7.03 8.07 7.18
N PRO A 130 -5.94 8.82 7.37
CA PRO A 130 -4.74 8.68 6.57
C PRO A 130 -4.04 7.35 6.85
N PHE A 131 -3.43 6.77 5.82
CA PHE A 131 -2.52 5.64 5.95
C PHE A 131 -1.27 6.08 6.73
N ARG A 132 -0.82 5.19 7.63
CA ARG A 132 0.38 5.39 8.46
C ARG A 132 1.51 4.45 8.06
N ASP A 133 2.71 4.74 8.53
CA ASP A 133 3.90 3.96 8.26
C ASP A 133 4.06 2.73 9.18
N ALA A 134 5.01 1.86 8.80
CA ALA A 134 5.39 0.63 9.50
C ALA A 134 6.31 0.86 10.71
N SER A 135 6.41 2.07 11.25
CA SER A 135 7.20 2.35 12.45
C SER A 135 6.57 1.76 13.71
N PHE A 136 7.42 1.37 14.66
CA PHE A 136 7.04 0.99 16.02
C PHE A 136 6.75 2.18 16.94
N SER A 137 6.80 3.40 16.41
CA SER A 137 6.62 4.66 17.12
C SER A 137 5.23 5.27 16.86
N HIS A 138 5.00 6.46 17.43
CA HIS A 138 3.91 7.31 16.95
C HIS A 138 4.16 7.67 15.47
N CYS A 139 3.12 7.72 14.65
CA CYS A 139 3.25 8.15 13.26
C CYS A 139 3.11 9.67 13.19
N THR A 140 4.12 10.35 12.66
CA THR A 140 4.13 11.81 12.51
C THR A 140 3.80 12.26 11.09
N TYR A 141 3.45 11.34 10.19
CA TYR A 141 3.20 11.58 8.77
C TYR A 141 1.84 11.00 8.37
N ASN A 142 1.05 11.76 7.59
CA ASN A 142 -0.33 11.41 7.23
C ASN A 142 -0.45 11.25 5.71
N LEU A 143 -0.37 10.02 5.22
CA LEU A 143 -0.54 9.73 3.79
C LEU A 143 -2.02 9.56 3.46
N THR A 144 -2.62 10.45 2.68
CA THR A 144 -4.07 10.46 2.46
C THR A 144 -4.51 9.48 1.37
N LEU A 145 -5.83 9.23 1.30
CA LEU A 145 -6.44 8.54 0.16
C LEU A 145 -6.24 9.32 -1.16
N SER A 146 -6.19 10.66 -1.11
CA SER A 146 -5.96 11.49 -2.30
C SER A 146 -4.57 11.23 -2.89
N ASP A 147 -3.53 11.17 -2.05
CA ASP A 147 -2.14 10.95 -2.48
C ASP A 147 -1.99 9.57 -3.16
N CYS A 148 -2.66 8.55 -2.62
CA CYS A 148 -2.70 7.22 -3.20
C CYS A 148 -3.41 7.17 -4.58
N LEU A 149 -4.44 7.99 -4.78
CA LEU A 149 -5.14 8.08 -6.07
C LEU A 149 -4.33 8.86 -7.12
N HIS A 150 -3.68 9.96 -6.72
CA HIS A 150 -2.76 10.70 -7.60
C HIS A 150 -1.52 9.86 -7.98
N ALA A 151 -0.98 9.09 -7.04
CA ALA A 151 0.09 8.14 -7.29
C ALA A 151 -0.28 7.06 -8.34
N VAL A 152 -1.50 6.53 -8.29
CA VAL A 152 -2.01 5.57 -9.30
C VAL A 152 -2.17 6.23 -10.67
N SER A 153 -2.63 7.48 -10.75
CA SER A 153 -2.71 8.22 -12.02
C SER A 153 -1.33 8.45 -12.62
N LYS A 154 -0.39 9.00 -11.85
CA LYS A 154 0.99 9.24 -12.30
C LYS A 154 1.73 7.94 -12.64
N ALA A 155 1.40 6.83 -12.00
CA ALA A 155 1.93 5.52 -12.35
C ALA A 155 1.41 5.00 -13.71
N LEU A 156 0.15 5.26 -14.06
CA LEU A 156 -0.37 5.01 -15.41
C LEU A 156 0.31 5.93 -16.44
N GLU A 157 0.37 7.24 -16.15
CA GLU A 157 0.95 8.28 -17.02
C GLU A 157 2.44 8.04 -17.34
N ASN A 158 3.20 7.47 -16.39
CA ASN A 158 4.62 7.14 -16.56
C ASN A 158 4.88 5.69 -17.00
N GLY A 159 3.84 4.89 -17.27
CA GLY A 159 4.00 3.48 -17.66
C GLY A 159 4.56 2.58 -16.54
N PHE A 160 4.40 2.97 -15.28
CA PHE A 160 4.77 2.15 -14.12
C PHE A 160 3.69 1.12 -13.77
N LEU A 161 2.44 1.39 -14.14
CA LEU A 161 1.29 0.54 -13.92
C LEU A 161 0.63 0.17 -15.26
N ASP A 162 0.69 -1.11 -15.61
CA ASP A 162 -0.16 -1.71 -16.64
C ASP A 162 -0.76 -2.99 -16.04
N LEU A 163 -2.10 -3.07 -15.97
CA LEU A 163 -2.81 -4.23 -15.43
C LEU A 163 -3.19 -5.27 -16.49
N GLU A 164 -2.93 -5.02 -17.78
CA GLU A 164 -3.10 -6.00 -18.85
C GLU A 164 -1.84 -6.88 -18.98
N THR A 165 -0.65 -6.33 -18.64
CA THR A 165 0.62 -7.08 -18.59
C THR A 165 1.09 -7.44 -17.17
N PHE A 166 0.29 -7.19 -16.12
CA PHE A 166 0.70 -7.46 -14.73
C PHE A 166 0.63 -8.95 -14.37
N ASP A 167 1.80 -9.59 -14.26
CA ASP A 167 1.90 -10.94 -13.70
C ASP A 167 1.73 -10.92 -12.17
N VAL A 168 0.49 -11.12 -11.73
CA VAL A 168 0.14 -11.23 -10.31
C VAL A 168 0.74 -12.47 -9.65
N GLU A 169 1.01 -13.55 -10.38
CA GLU A 169 1.54 -14.79 -9.81
C GLU A 169 3.07 -14.70 -9.67
N GLU A 170 3.79 -14.03 -10.58
CA GLU A 170 5.20 -13.63 -10.36
C GLU A 170 5.30 -12.67 -9.15
N TYR A 171 4.42 -11.65 -9.08
CA TYR A 171 4.39 -10.72 -7.94
C TYR A 171 4.12 -11.44 -6.60
N GLU A 172 3.06 -12.25 -6.50
CA GLU A 172 2.70 -12.96 -5.26
C GLU A 172 3.63 -14.13 -4.95
N HIS A 173 4.40 -14.63 -5.92
CA HIS A 173 5.53 -15.52 -5.65
C HIS A 173 6.66 -14.75 -4.98
N TYR A 174 7.16 -13.69 -5.61
CA TYR A 174 8.39 -13.01 -5.19
C TYR A 174 8.24 -12.05 -4.00
N GLU A 175 7.04 -11.56 -3.67
CA GLU A 175 6.86 -10.76 -2.43
C GLU A 175 7.04 -11.60 -1.15
N LYS A 176 7.00 -12.94 -1.26
CA LYS A 176 7.16 -13.87 -0.13
C LYS A 176 8.62 -14.09 0.25
N VAL A 177 8.82 -14.33 1.55
CA VAL A 177 10.16 -14.51 2.15
C VAL A 177 10.90 -15.71 1.56
N GLU A 178 10.21 -16.84 1.36
CA GLU A 178 10.69 -18.06 0.68
C GLU A 178 11.42 -17.83 -0.64
N ASN A 179 11.03 -16.77 -1.37
CA ASN A 179 11.41 -16.55 -2.75
C ASN A 179 12.28 -15.30 -2.92
N GLY A 180 12.74 -14.70 -1.82
CA GLY A 180 13.65 -13.55 -1.79
C GLY A 180 13.05 -12.21 -1.35
N ASP A 181 11.74 -12.12 -1.10
CA ASP A 181 11.07 -10.91 -0.57
C ASP A 181 11.45 -9.65 -1.38
N LEU A 182 11.04 -9.65 -2.66
CA LEU A 182 11.37 -8.64 -3.66
C LEU A 182 10.14 -8.19 -4.46
N ASN A 183 10.11 -6.90 -4.84
CA ASN A 183 9.07 -6.31 -5.68
C ASN A 183 9.66 -5.30 -6.67
N TRP A 184 9.08 -5.22 -7.87
CA TRP A 184 9.32 -4.10 -8.78
C TRP A 184 8.65 -2.83 -8.26
N ILE A 185 9.39 -1.72 -8.29
CA ILE A 185 8.92 -0.39 -7.89
C ILE A 185 8.80 0.52 -9.12
N VAL A 186 9.68 0.35 -10.10
CA VAL A 186 9.56 0.90 -11.45
C VAL A 186 9.91 -0.23 -12.41
N PRO A 187 8.97 -0.71 -13.26
CA PRO A 187 9.22 -1.80 -14.19
C PRO A 187 10.50 -1.60 -15.01
N ASN A 188 11.31 -2.65 -15.13
CA ASN A 188 12.60 -2.65 -15.83
C ASN A 188 13.65 -1.62 -15.35
N LYS A 189 13.42 -0.89 -14.24
CA LYS A 189 14.40 0.08 -13.70
C LYS A 189 14.73 -0.10 -12.22
N PHE A 190 13.77 -0.33 -11.34
CA PHE A 190 14.00 -0.49 -9.90
C PHE A 190 13.30 -1.70 -9.31
N LEU A 191 14.11 -2.59 -8.73
CA LEU A 191 13.69 -3.72 -7.93
C LEU A 191 14.12 -3.49 -6.47
N ALA A 192 13.19 -3.54 -5.53
CA ALA A 192 13.46 -3.42 -4.10
C ALA A 192 13.38 -4.81 -3.44
N PHE A 193 14.42 -5.22 -2.72
CA PHE A 193 14.52 -6.58 -2.16
C PHE A 193 15.10 -6.65 -0.75
N CYS A 194 14.89 -7.78 -0.07
CA CYS A 194 15.48 -8.08 1.24
C CYS A 194 17.01 -8.20 1.17
N GLY A 195 17.71 -7.93 2.27
CA GLY A 195 19.17 -8.02 2.30
C GLY A 195 19.68 -9.47 2.23
N PRO A 196 20.54 -9.85 1.26
CA PRO A 196 21.17 -11.16 1.26
C PRO A 196 22.09 -11.38 2.47
N HIS A 197 22.37 -12.64 2.78
CA HIS A 197 23.27 -13.07 3.86
C HIS A 197 24.46 -13.90 3.33
N ALA A 198 25.51 -14.07 4.14
CA ALA A 198 26.72 -14.79 3.75
C ALA A 198 26.52 -16.28 3.41
N LYS A 199 25.43 -16.92 3.82
CA LYS A 199 25.03 -18.28 3.41
C LYS A 199 23.51 -18.38 3.36
N SER A 200 22.96 -19.17 2.44
CA SER A 200 21.55 -19.56 2.53
C SER A 200 21.37 -20.55 3.68
N LYS A 201 20.45 -20.28 4.61
CA LYS A 201 20.09 -21.20 5.71
C LYS A 201 18.67 -20.93 6.20
N ASN A 202 18.00 -21.94 6.73
CA ASN A 202 16.76 -21.76 7.49
C ASN A 202 17.12 -21.52 8.96
N GLU A 203 16.77 -20.35 9.49
CA GLU A 203 17.02 -19.94 10.86
C GLU A 203 15.68 -19.73 11.57
N ASN A 204 15.32 -20.63 12.49
CA ASN A 204 14.04 -20.61 13.22
C ASN A 204 12.81 -20.48 12.31
N GLY A 205 12.83 -21.14 11.14
CA GLY A 205 11.77 -21.10 10.14
C GLY A 205 11.81 -19.91 9.16
N TYR A 206 12.78 -19.01 9.30
CA TYR A 206 13.03 -17.91 8.37
C TYR A 206 14.17 -18.27 7.38
N PRO A 207 13.94 -18.24 6.06
CA PRO A 207 14.98 -18.53 5.08
C PRO A 207 15.85 -17.28 4.89
N LEU A 208 17.13 -17.40 5.23
CA LEU A 208 18.15 -16.46 4.76
C LEU A 208 18.54 -16.86 3.35
N HIS A 209 18.62 -15.87 2.46
CA HIS A 209 19.05 -16.05 1.08
C HIS A 209 20.47 -15.50 0.86
N SER A 210 21.35 -16.31 0.29
CA SER A 210 22.63 -15.83 -0.26
C SER A 210 22.42 -15.11 -1.61
N PRO A 211 23.37 -14.25 -2.05
CA PRO A 211 23.31 -13.54 -3.33
C PRO A 211 22.88 -14.41 -4.52
N GLU A 212 23.35 -15.65 -4.59
CA GLU A 212 23.10 -16.62 -5.64
C GLU A 212 21.61 -16.93 -5.85
N SER A 213 20.81 -16.85 -4.77
CA SER A 213 19.34 -17.04 -4.84
C SER A 213 18.67 -16.05 -5.81
N TYR A 214 19.28 -14.88 -6.00
CA TYR A 214 18.74 -13.79 -6.81
C TYR A 214 19.30 -13.77 -8.24
N ILE A 215 20.44 -14.42 -8.50
CA ILE A 215 21.23 -14.23 -9.73
C ILE A 215 20.48 -14.65 -11.00
N SER A 216 19.72 -15.75 -10.93
CA SER A 216 18.92 -16.22 -12.07
C SER A 216 17.82 -15.20 -12.44
N TYR A 217 17.07 -14.72 -11.44
CA TYR A 217 16.02 -13.71 -11.63
C TYR A 217 16.61 -12.37 -12.11
N PHE A 218 17.71 -11.92 -11.50
CA PHE A 218 18.39 -10.68 -11.88
C PHE A 218 18.89 -10.71 -13.33
N ARG A 219 19.40 -11.86 -13.81
CA ARG A 219 19.77 -12.04 -15.22
C ARG A 219 18.55 -12.07 -16.15
N LYS A 220 17.50 -12.83 -15.80
CA LYS A 220 16.23 -12.90 -16.58
C LYS A 220 15.64 -11.51 -16.84
N HIS A 221 15.69 -10.63 -15.84
CA HIS A 221 15.08 -9.29 -15.86
C HIS A 221 16.08 -8.15 -16.04
N ASN A 222 17.22 -8.39 -16.71
CA ASN A 222 18.20 -7.37 -17.12
C ASN A 222 18.66 -6.42 -15.98
N VAL A 223 18.85 -6.94 -14.77
CA VAL A 223 19.48 -6.20 -13.67
C VAL A 223 20.98 -6.11 -13.95
N THR A 224 21.51 -4.89 -14.07
CA THR A 224 22.95 -4.65 -14.29
C THR A 224 23.67 -4.24 -13.02
N THR A 225 22.94 -3.72 -12.03
CA THR A 225 23.51 -3.01 -10.88
C THR A 225 22.84 -3.44 -9.58
N VAL A 226 23.63 -3.75 -8.55
CA VAL A 226 23.16 -4.06 -7.19
C VAL A 226 23.67 -3.00 -6.21
N ILE A 227 22.76 -2.33 -5.51
CA ILE A 227 23.08 -1.28 -4.53
C ILE A 227 22.74 -1.76 -3.12
N ARG A 228 23.74 -1.78 -2.24
CA ARG A 228 23.62 -2.16 -0.82
C ARG A 228 23.64 -0.93 0.07
N LEU A 229 22.65 -0.81 0.95
CA LEU A 229 22.47 0.34 1.85
C LEU A 229 22.75 0.02 3.34
N ASN A 230 23.16 -1.21 3.68
CA ASN A 230 23.36 -1.70 5.05
C ASN A 230 24.78 -2.25 5.32
N LYS A 231 25.08 -2.54 6.61
CA LYS A 231 26.34 -3.21 7.04
C LYS A 231 26.63 -4.42 6.12
N LYS A 232 27.91 -4.66 5.80
CA LYS A 232 28.33 -5.72 4.87
C LYS A 232 28.12 -7.11 5.50
N VAL A 233 26.97 -7.73 5.23
CA VAL A 233 26.57 -9.08 5.74
C VAL A 233 26.79 -10.22 4.72
N TYR A 234 27.40 -9.89 3.57
CA TYR A 234 27.87 -10.80 2.53
C TYR A 234 28.99 -10.11 1.73
N ASP A 235 29.80 -10.84 0.98
CA ASP A 235 30.81 -10.23 0.11
C ASP A 235 30.23 -9.77 -1.24
N ALA A 236 30.51 -8.53 -1.62
CA ALA A 236 30.13 -7.92 -2.90
C ALA A 236 30.70 -8.68 -4.12
N SER A 237 31.82 -9.40 -3.95
CA SER A 237 32.41 -10.26 -4.98
C SER A 237 31.42 -11.29 -5.54
N ARG A 238 30.45 -11.74 -4.74
CA ARG A 238 29.46 -12.76 -5.13
C ARG A 238 28.46 -12.28 -6.18
N PHE A 239 28.19 -10.97 -6.25
CA PHE A 239 27.47 -10.38 -7.37
C PHE A 239 28.44 -9.97 -8.51
N SER A 240 29.61 -9.42 -8.16
CA SER A 240 30.57 -8.91 -9.15
C SER A 240 31.14 -10.01 -10.07
N SER A 241 31.48 -11.17 -9.51
CA SER A 241 31.92 -12.38 -10.25
C SER A 241 30.87 -12.94 -11.22
N HIS A 242 29.59 -12.59 -11.01
CA HIS A 242 28.48 -13.01 -11.85
C HIS A 242 28.06 -11.94 -12.88
N GLY A 243 28.82 -10.83 -13.00
CA GLY A 243 28.64 -9.80 -14.02
C GLY A 243 27.85 -8.56 -13.58
N PHE A 244 27.44 -8.47 -12.31
CA PHE A 244 26.69 -7.30 -11.80
C PHE A 244 27.62 -6.23 -11.26
N THR A 245 27.33 -4.95 -11.54
CA THR A 245 28.01 -3.83 -10.89
C THR A 245 27.52 -3.70 -9.45
N HIS A 246 28.37 -3.98 -8.47
CA HIS A 246 28.03 -3.81 -7.05
C HIS A 246 28.44 -2.43 -6.52
N LYS A 247 27.59 -1.81 -5.69
CA LYS A 247 27.82 -0.48 -5.07
C LYS A 247 27.39 -0.49 -3.59
N ASP A 248 28.25 0.02 -2.72
CA ASP A 248 27.99 0.18 -1.28
C ASP A 248 27.68 1.66 -0.94
N LEU A 249 26.40 1.97 -0.72
CA LEU A 249 25.93 3.31 -0.29
C LEU A 249 25.39 3.24 1.14
N PHE A 250 26.28 2.97 2.10
CA PHE A 250 25.90 2.70 3.49
C PHE A 250 25.40 3.95 4.24
N PHE A 251 24.25 3.81 4.91
CA PHE A 251 23.81 4.71 5.98
C PHE A 251 23.08 3.94 7.10
N VAL A 252 22.90 4.57 8.27
CA VAL A 252 22.44 3.92 9.51
C VAL A 252 21.01 3.40 9.39
N ASP A 253 20.68 2.28 10.06
CA ASP A 253 19.33 1.72 10.00
C ASP A 253 18.30 2.66 10.65
N GLY A 254 17.16 2.85 9.99
CA GLY A 254 16.16 3.84 10.39
C GLY A 254 16.52 5.31 10.13
N SER A 255 17.76 5.66 9.75
CA SER A 255 18.13 7.06 9.45
C SER A 255 17.73 7.48 8.02
N THR A 256 17.87 8.77 7.73
CA THR A 256 17.89 9.33 6.37
C THR A 256 19.30 9.22 5.76
N PRO A 257 19.42 9.27 4.42
CA PRO A 257 20.72 9.40 3.75
C PRO A 257 21.21 10.85 3.79
N SER A 258 22.51 11.06 3.60
CA SER A 258 23.06 12.39 3.35
C SER A 258 22.85 12.82 1.90
N ASP A 259 22.90 14.13 1.62
CA ASP A 259 22.81 14.68 0.27
C ASP A 259 23.85 14.09 -0.69
N LYS A 260 25.07 13.77 -0.20
CA LYS A 260 26.07 13.03 -0.99
C LYS A 260 25.56 11.65 -1.42
N ILE A 261 25.03 10.86 -0.48
CA ILE A 261 24.49 9.51 -0.78
C ILE A 261 23.29 9.59 -1.72
N MET A 262 22.45 10.63 -1.60
CA MET A 262 21.34 10.89 -2.50
C MET A 262 21.82 11.18 -3.93
N GLN A 263 22.80 12.09 -4.10
CA GLN A 263 23.32 12.42 -5.44
C GLN A 263 24.10 11.24 -6.05
N GLU A 264 24.92 10.52 -5.27
CA GLU A 264 25.65 9.33 -5.75
C GLU A 264 24.69 8.22 -6.18
N PHE A 265 23.57 8.01 -5.47
CA PHE A 265 22.51 7.09 -5.90
C PHE A 265 21.86 7.52 -7.22
N LEU A 266 21.56 8.81 -7.39
CA LEU A 266 20.96 9.35 -8.61
C LEU A 266 21.91 9.23 -9.80
N GLU A 267 23.19 9.56 -9.64
CA GLU A 267 24.23 9.40 -10.67
C GLU A 267 24.38 7.94 -11.10
N ILE A 268 24.44 7.00 -10.15
CA ILE A 268 24.46 5.56 -10.45
C ILE A 268 23.18 5.14 -11.17
N ALA A 269 22.02 5.69 -10.79
CA ALA A 269 20.74 5.36 -11.39
C ALA A 269 20.59 5.87 -12.83
N GLU A 270 21.05 7.09 -13.10
CA GLU A 270 21.00 7.73 -14.42
C GLU A 270 21.94 7.07 -15.43
N ASN A 271 23.07 6.52 -14.97
CA ASN A 271 24.09 5.88 -15.79
C ASN A 271 23.96 4.33 -15.89
N ALA A 272 23.11 3.69 -15.08
CA ALA A 272 22.91 2.24 -15.13
C ALA A 272 22.23 1.80 -16.45
N LYS A 273 22.90 0.88 -17.15
CA LYS A 273 22.50 0.36 -18.49
C LYS A 273 21.22 -0.49 -18.49
N GLY A 274 20.84 -1.06 -17.34
CA GLY A 274 19.61 -1.82 -17.17
C GLY A 274 18.95 -1.54 -15.83
N ALA A 275 18.26 -2.55 -15.30
CA ALA A 275 17.58 -2.48 -14.02
C ALA A 275 18.55 -2.47 -12.83
N ILE A 276 18.08 -1.93 -11.71
CA ILE A 276 18.85 -1.73 -10.49
C ILE A 276 18.13 -2.43 -9.34
N ALA A 277 18.81 -3.40 -8.73
CA ALA A 277 18.33 -4.06 -7.52
C ALA A 277 18.89 -3.33 -6.28
N VAL A 278 18.02 -2.78 -5.45
CA VAL A 278 18.40 -1.97 -4.28
C VAL A 278 17.92 -2.66 -3.00
N HIS A 279 18.82 -2.87 -2.04
CA HIS A 279 18.47 -3.47 -0.75
C HIS A 279 19.07 -2.74 0.45
N CYS A 280 18.40 -2.91 1.59
CA CYS A 280 18.95 -2.60 2.91
C CYS A 280 18.90 -3.88 3.76
N LYS A 281 18.43 -3.83 5.02
CA LYS A 281 18.19 -5.04 5.82
C LYS A 281 16.85 -5.71 5.47
N ALA A 282 15.75 -4.94 5.46
CA ALA A 282 14.40 -5.42 5.12
C ALA A 282 13.92 -5.02 3.69
N GLY A 283 14.68 -4.17 2.99
CA GLY A 283 14.29 -3.64 1.69
C GLY A 283 13.10 -2.67 1.71
N LEU A 284 12.85 -1.98 2.85
CA LEU A 284 11.65 -1.14 3.06
C LEU A 284 11.98 0.35 3.23
N GLY A 285 12.54 0.76 4.38
CA GLY A 285 12.83 2.16 4.69
C GLY A 285 13.86 2.79 3.74
N ARG A 286 15.14 2.62 4.08
CA ARG A 286 16.30 3.15 3.32
C ARG A 286 16.22 2.91 1.79
N THR A 287 15.77 1.72 1.39
CA THR A 287 15.57 1.34 -0.01
C THR A 287 14.49 2.18 -0.69
N GLY A 288 13.31 2.29 -0.07
CA GLY A 288 12.24 3.12 -0.59
C GLY A 288 12.62 4.60 -0.63
N THR A 289 13.35 5.10 0.37
CA THR A 289 13.79 6.51 0.43
C THR A 289 14.60 6.92 -0.79
N LEU A 290 15.62 6.14 -1.17
CA LEU A 290 16.45 6.49 -2.32
C LEU A 290 15.72 6.30 -3.66
N ILE A 291 14.88 5.25 -3.80
CA ILE A 291 14.05 5.07 -5.01
C ILE A 291 13.03 6.21 -5.15
N ALA A 292 12.46 6.71 -4.04
CA ALA A 292 11.58 7.88 -4.04
C ALA A 292 12.29 9.14 -4.55
N CYS A 293 13.57 9.35 -4.23
CA CYS A 293 14.34 10.48 -4.76
C CYS A 293 14.40 10.47 -6.29
N TYR A 294 14.63 9.30 -6.90
CA TYR A 294 14.61 9.15 -8.36
C TYR A 294 13.20 9.39 -8.93
N ILE A 295 12.16 8.81 -8.32
CA ILE A 295 10.78 8.94 -8.80
C ILE A 295 10.32 10.41 -8.76
N MET A 296 10.59 11.15 -7.69
CA MET A 296 10.33 12.59 -7.63
C MET A 296 11.12 13.37 -8.68
N LYS A 297 12.44 13.13 -8.78
CA LYS A 297 13.32 13.84 -9.72
C LYS A 297 12.91 13.63 -11.17
N HIS A 298 12.70 12.39 -11.60
CA HIS A 298 12.53 12.07 -13.02
C HIS A 298 11.06 12.07 -13.48
N HIS A 299 10.09 11.81 -12.60
CA HIS A 299 8.70 11.50 -12.98
C HIS A 299 7.63 12.43 -12.37
N HIS A 300 8.02 13.55 -11.74
CA HIS A 300 7.11 14.59 -11.22
C HIS A 300 6.10 14.11 -10.14
N PHE A 301 6.45 13.06 -9.41
CA PHE A 301 5.73 12.70 -8.18
C PHE A 301 6.08 13.69 -7.06
N THR A 302 5.13 13.97 -6.18
CA THR A 302 5.38 14.54 -4.85
C THR A 302 5.98 13.47 -3.92
N ALA A 303 6.48 13.88 -2.75
CA ALA A 303 6.93 12.94 -1.73
C ALA A 303 5.79 12.02 -1.29
N ALA A 304 4.59 12.58 -1.02
CA ALA A 304 3.40 11.80 -0.66
C ALA A 304 3.02 10.80 -1.75
N GLU A 305 2.94 11.22 -3.02
CA GLU A 305 2.61 10.32 -4.15
C GLU A 305 3.69 9.23 -4.34
N ALA A 306 4.98 9.57 -4.21
CA ALA A 306 6.06 8.60 -4.29
C ALA A 306 6.02 7.60 -3.14
N ILE A 307 5.76 8.05 -1.91
CA ILE A 307 5.56 7.18 -0.73
C ILE A 307 4.36 6.25 -0.96
N ALA A 308 3.25 6.76 -1.48
CA ALA A 308 2.08 5.95 -1.81
C ALA A 308 2.39 4.90 -2.89
N TRP A 309 2.97 5.29 -4.03
CA TRP A 309 3.31 4.36 -5.11
C TRP A 309 4.23 3.23 -4.64
N ILE A 310 5.29 3.58 -3.89
CA ILE A 310 6.25 2.60 -3.39
C ILE A 310 5.59 1.67 -2.35
N ARG A 311 4.63 2.15 -1.53
CA ARG A 311 3.85 1.30 -0.61
C ARG A 311 2.83 0.40 -1.32
N ILE A 312 2.25 0.84 -2.43
CA ILE A 312 1.36 0.04 -3.28
C ILE A 312 2.18 -1.09 -3.96
N CYS A 313 3.41 -0.81 -4.39
CA CYS A 313 4.33 -1.81 -4.94
C CYS A 313 4.95 -2.74 -3.89
N ARG A 314 5.24 -2.21 -2.69
CA ARG A 314 5.93 -2.91 -1.61
C ARG A 314 5.52 -2.33 -0.24
N PRO A 315 4.51 -2.93 0.43
CA PRO A 315 3.97 -2.45 1.70
C PRO A 315 5.01 -2.21 2.80
N GLY A 316 4.76 -1.23 3.66
CA GLY A 316 5.66 -0.86 4.77
C GLY A 316 6.93 -0.08 4.37
N SER A 317 7.12 0.25 3.08
CA SER A 317 8.26 1.05 2.62
C SER A 317 8.24 2.50 3.12
N ILE A 318 9.44 3.08 3.31
CA ILE A 318 9.73 4.44 3.83
C ILE A 318 9.16 4.66 5.24
N ILE A 319 10.03 4.79 6.24
CA ILE A 319 9.66 4.60 7.66
C ILE A 319 10.13 5.78 8.53
N GLY A 320 9.28 6.23 9.44
CA GLY A 320 9.56 7.30 10.40
C GLY A 320 9.87 8.65 9.72
N HIS A 321 10.93 9.31 10.16
CA HIS A 321 11.36 10.62 9.66
C HIS A 321 11.89 10.60 8.22
N GLN A 322 12.08 9.42 7.61
CA GLN A 322 12.36 9.30 6.18
C GLN A 322 11.24 9.86 5.29
N GLN A 323 10.01 9.99 5.81
CA GLN A 323 8.88 10.58 5.08
C GLN A 323 9.02 12.10 4.97
N HIS A 324 9.20 12.79 6.11
CA HIS A 324 9.40 14.24 6.18
C HIS A 324 10.63 14.70 5.38
N TRP A 325 11.73 13.96 5.47
CA TRP A 325 12.95 14.26 4.70
C TRP A 325 12.72 14.18 3.18
N LEU A 326 11.79 13.36 2.68
CA LEU A 326 11.45 13.37 1.24
C LEU A 326 10.68 14.63 0.84
N GLU A 327 9.86 15.19 1.72
CA GLU A 327 9.21 16.50 1.50
C GLU A 327 10.24 17.64 1.49
N GLU A 328 11.18 17.64 2.44
CA GLU A 328 12.32 18.59 2.46
C GLU A 328 13.12 18.56 1.14
N LYS A 329 13.33 17.37 0.56
CA LYS A 329 14.07 17.21 -0.71
C LYS A 329 13.21 17.37 -1.98
N GLN A 330 11.87 17.39 -1.87
CA GLN A 330 10.97 17.43 -3.03
C GLN A 330 11.27 18.62 -3.96
N GLY A 331 11.45 19.83 -3.40
CA GLY A 331 11.72 21.05 -4.17
C GLY A 331 13.04 20.96 -4.95
N LEU A 332 14.11 20.52 -4.28
CA LEU A 332 15.43 20.33 -4.88
C LEU A 332 15.40 19.28 -6.01
N LEU A 333 14.77 18.14 -5.76
CA LEU A 333 14.70 17.03 -6.72
C LEU A 333 13.85 17.40 -7.95
N CYS A 334 12.73 18.11 -7.75
CA CYS A 334 11.93 18.64 -8.86
C CYS A 334 12.74 19.61 -9.74
N TYR A 335 13.46 20.55 -9.11
CA TYR A 335 14.34 21.50 -9.80
C TYR A 335 15.46 20.82 -10.58
N GLN A 336 16.23 19.92 -9.95
CA GLN A 336 17.28 19.13 -10.61
C GLN A 336 16.72 18.24 -11.73
N GLY A 337 15.49 17.74 -11.58
CA GLY A 337 14.79 16.99 -12.61
C GLY A 337 14.45 17.82 -13.84
N ASN A 338 14.02 19.07 -13.65
CA ASN A 338 13.68 19.98 -14.74
C ASN A 338 14.91 20.34 -15.59
N ILE A 339 16.06 20.59 -14.95
CA ILE A 339 17.34 20.79 -15.64
C ILE A 339 17.70 19.55 -16.46
N PHE A 340 17.74 18.36 -15.84
CA PHE A 340 18.10 17.10 -16.50
C PHE A 340 17.20 16.77 -17.71
N ARG A 341 15.89 17.07 -17.63
CA ARG A 341 14.96 16.91 -18.75
C ARG A 341 15.23 17.92 -19.88
N ALA A 342 15.49 19.18 -19.56
CA ALA A 342 15.81 20.22 -20.54
C ALA A 342 17.14 19.92 -21.28
N GLU A 343 18.17 19.50 -20.54
CA GLU A 343 19.46 19.07 -21.11
C GLU A 343 19.28 17.88 -22.06
N LYS A 344 18.55 16.83 -21.64
CA LYS A 344 18.28 15.67 -22.51
C LYS A 344 17.38 16.00 -23.72
N ALA A 345 16.53 17.03 -23.65
CA ALA A 345 15.80 17.52 -24.82
C ALA A 345 16.74 18.23 -25.80
N ASN A 346 17.59 19.14 -25.30
CA ASN A 346 18.55 19.88 -26.13
C ASN A 346 19.56 18.94 -26.82
N CYS A 347 20.08 17.93 -26.09
CA CYS A 347 20.99 16.93 -26.66
C CYS A 347 20.35 16.05 -27.75
N LYS A 348 19.02 15.87 -27.75
CA LYS A 348 18.31 15.16 -28.82
C LYS A 348 18.07 16.03 -30.06
N ASN A 349 17.94 17.34 -29.89
CA ASN A 349 17.64 18.27 -30.99
C ASN A 349 18.90 18.72 -31.76
N ASN A 350 20.08 18.63 -31.15
CA ASN A 350 21.36 19.06 -31.74
C ASN A 350 21.96 18.09 -32.80
N ASN A 351 21.12 17.34 -33.51
CA ASN A 351 21.47 16.74 -34.81
C ASN A 351 21.36 17.76 -35.97
N PHE A 352 21.12 19.05 -35.67
CA PHE A 352 21.33 20.18 -36.56
C PHE A 352 22.42 21.11 -36.02
N THR A 353 23.15 21.78 -36.90
CA THR A 353 24.36 22.57 -36.57
C THR A 353 24.09 23.75 -35.62
N PRO A 354 25.05 24.13 -34.75
CA PRO A 354 24.82 25.05 -33.64
C PRO A 354 24.77 26.53 -34.07
N THR A 355 23.60 26.99 -34.51
CA THR A 355 23.33 28.42 -34.77
C THR A 355 23.23 29.21 -33.45
N ARG A 356 24.40 29.58 -32.92
CA ARG A 356 24.64 30.30 -31.65
C ARG A 356 24.00 31.69 -31.62
N ILE A 357 22.75 31.80 -31.15
CA ILE A 357 21.99 33.06 -31.10
C ILE A 357 21.67 33.50 -29.65
N LEU A 358 22.32 34.60 -29.25
CA LEU A 358 21.87 35.63 -28.30
C LEU A 358 21.59 35.27 -26.81
N THR A 359 22.66 35.00 -26.06
CA THR A 359 22.83 35.60 -24.72
C THR A 359 23.66 36.90 -24.81
N ARG A 360 23.09 37.96 -25.40
CA ARG A 360 23.78 39.26 -25.61
C ARG A 360 23.14 40.39 -24.80
N ALA A 361 23.10 40.23 -23.48
CA ALA A 361 22.52 41.20 -22.54
C ALA A 361 23.37 41.49 -21.30
N ALA A 362 24.72 41.38 -21.39
CA ALA A 362 25.65 41.73 -20.30
C ALA A 362 27.07 42.06 -20.80
N ARG A 363 27.21 43.09 -21.66
CA ARG A 363 28.51 43.73 -21.95
C ARG A 363 28.36 45.24 -22.14
N LYS A 364 28.17 45.96 -21.02
CA LYS A 364 28.71 47.32 -20.86
C LYS A 364 29.99 47.22 -20.02
N LYS A 365 30.83 48.25 -20.11
CA LYS A 365 32.12 48.32 -19.40
C LYS A 365 31.91 48.12 -17.90
N ASP A 366 32.78 47.31 -17.31
CA ASP A 366 33.55 47.75 -16.15
C ASP A 366 35.02 47.44 -16.40
N THR A 367 35.87 48.41 -16.10
CA THR A 367 37.33 48.28 -16.11
C THR A 367 37.82 48.18 -14.67
N ASP A 368 38.94 47.50 -14.48
CA ASP A 368 39.79 47.57 -13.28
C ASP A 368 39.26 46.89 -11.99
N VAL A 369 39.48 45.57 -11.91
CA VAL A 369 39.49 44.80 -10.64
C VAL A 369 40.85 44.10 -10.43
N SER A 370 41.70 44.08 -11.46
CA SER A 370 43.01 43.42 -11.50
C SER A 370 44.08 44.05 -10.59
N GLN A 371 43.81 45.19 -9.93
CA GLN A 371 44.72 45.85 -8.99
C GLN A 371 44.51 45.48 -7.51
N ILE A 372 43.43 44.76 -7.17
CA ILE A 372 43.06 44.51 -5.76
C ILE A 372 43.72 43.24 -5.18
N VAL A 373 44.09 42.28 -6.02
CA VAL A 373 44.57 40.94 -5.60
C VAL A 373 46.11 40.87 -5.41
N SER A 374 46.82 42.01 -5.45
CA SER A 374 48.29 42.07 -5.36
C SER A 374 48.84 42.83 -4.14
N LYS A 375 48.03 42.99 -3.07
CA LYS A 375 48.39 43.83 -1.89
C LYS A 375 48.00 43.27 -0.51
N VAL A 376 47.71 41.97 -0.38
CA VAL A 376 47.36 41.33 0.92
C VAL A 376 48.29 40.16 1.26
N ASP A 377 49.51 40.16 0.73
CA ASP A 377 50.58 39.21 1.06
C ASP A 377 51.83 39.93 1.58
N GLN A 378 51.63 40.83 2.56
CA GLN A 378 52.70 41.39 3.39
C GLN A 378 52.13 42.11 4.62
N ILE A 379 52.44 41.59 5.81
CA ILE A 379 52.86 42.29 7.03
C ILE A 379 53.16 41.22 8.10
N ARG A 380 54.27 41.37 8.83
CA ARG A 380 54.62 40.55 10.00
C ARG A 380 54.43 41.35 11.29
N LEU A 381 54.38 40.60 12.39
CA LEU A 381 54.25 41.05 13.78
C LEU A 381 55.27 42.12 14.18
N ASP A 382 54.90 42.97 15.14
CA ASP A 382 55.78 43.30 16.28
C ASP A 382 54.99 43.77 17.52
N ASP A 383 55.56 43.60 18.72
CA ASP A 383 54.89 43.79 20.02
C ASP A 383 55.10 45.17 20.67
N LYS A 384 54.12 45.64 21.50
CA LYS A 384 54.30 45.73 22.99
C LYS A 384 53.19 46.42 23.81
N LYS A 385 52.89 45.77 24.94
CA LYS A 385 52.50 46.28 26.29
C LYS A 385 51.32 47.25 26.47
N GLY A 386 50.31 46.75 27.21
CA GLY A 386 49.41 47.52 28.07
C GLY A 386 48.81 46.59 29.14
N THR A 387 49.07 46.83 30.43
CA THR A 387 48.76 45.90 31.54
C THR A 387 47.40 46.17 32.18
N ILE A 388 46.69 45.12 32.66
CA ILE A 388 46.04 45.03 33.99
C ILE A 388 45.42 43.63 34.18
N ASP A 389 45.57 43.07 35.38
CA ASP A 389 44.95 41.82 35.82
C ASP A 389 43.47 41.98 36.23
N ILE A 390 42.70 40.89 36.21
CA ILE A 390 41.96 40.35 37.38
C ILE A 390 41.33 38.99 37.04
N SER A 391 41.12 38.16 38.06
CA SER A 391 40.93 36.71 37.91
C SER A 391 39.50 36.19 38.16
N SER A 392 39.31 34.93 37.71
CA SER A 392 38.58 33.86 38.41
C SER A 392 37.16 33.45 37.99
N ARG A 393 36.88 32.16 38.27
CA ARG A 393 35.57 31.53 38.53
C ARG A 393 34.59 31.30 37.36
N SER A 394 34.91 30.26 36.59
CA SER A 394 33.88 29.24 36.30
C SER A 394 33.33 28.67 37.63
N ARG A 395 32.01 28.38 37.70
CA ARG A 395 31.32 27.93 38.93
C ARG A 395 30.56 26.62 38.70
N LYS A 396 30.58 25.72 39.69
CA LYS A 396 30.09 24.34 39.60
C LYS A 396 29.60 23.83 40.96
N GLU A 397 28.30 23.56 41.09
CA GLU A 397 27.68 22.77 42.16
C GLU A 397 26.36 22.20 41.63
N LYS A 398 25.91 20.95 41.85
CA LYS A 398 25.95 19.97 42.96
C LYS A 398 24.78 20.07 43.96
N ALA A 399 23.84 19.14 43.82
CA ALA A 399 22.99 18.55 44.86
C ALA A 399 22.46 17.20 44.31
N LEU A 400 22.17 16.14 45.08
CA LEU A 400 22.54 15.77 46.46
C LEU A 400 22.50 14.22 46.55
N GLN A 401 22.92 13.61 47.66
CA GLN A 401 23.18 12.15 47.76
C GLN A 401 22.77 11.59 49.13
N ASN A 402 22.16 10.39 49.16
CA ASN A 402 22.26 9.31 50.19
C ASN A 402 21.14 8.26 49.95
N GLY A 403 21.29 6.98 50.33
CA GLY A 403 22.43 6.31 50.98
C GLY A 403 22.21 4.77 51.15
N SER A 404 23.06 4.12 51.96
CA SER A 404 23.17 2.67 52.24
C SER A 404 23.88 1.84 51.14
N LEU A 405 25.07 1.23 51.32
CA LEU A 405 25.61 0.27 52.32
C LEU A 405 25.12 -1.17 52.10
N ALA A 406 25.94 -2.24 52.09
CA ALA A 406 27.42 -2.40 52.05
C ALA A 406 27.79 -3.86 51.63
N GLY A 407 29.05 -4.17 51.26
CA GLY A 407 29.47 -5.57 50.99
C GLY A 407 30.83 -5.76 50.29
N ASN A 408 31.82 -6.25 51.04
CA ASN A 408 33.26 -6.34 50.72
C ASN A 408 33.73 -7.26 49.54
N ASN A 409 34.78 -6.77 48.85
CA ASN A 409 36.08 -7.41 48.55
C ASN A 409 36.36 -8.40 47.37
N ASN A 410 37.43 -8.01 46.65
CA ASN A 410 38.58 -8.78 46.12
C ASN A 410 38.50 -9.64 44.83
N ASP A 411 39.11 -9.05 43.79
CA ASP A 411 40.30 -9.56 43.06
C ASP A 411 40.20 -10.39 41.76
N SER A 412 41.16 -10.02 40.89
CA SER A 412 41.82 -10.78 39.81
C SER A 412 41.09 -11.05 38.49
N ASN A 413 41.61 -10.38 37.46
CA ASN A 413 41.82 -10.86 36.09
C ASN A 413 40.70 -11.63 35.38
N ASN A 414 40.08 -10.98 34.38
CA ASN A 414 40.07 -11.58 33.05
C ASN A 414 40.05 -10.53 31.93
N ASN A 415 40.88 -10.77 30.91
CA ASN A 415 40.84 -10.00 29.66
C ASN A 415 39.65 -10.49 28.82
N ASN A 416 38.58 -9.70 28.76
CA ASN A 416 37.50 -9.94 27.81
C ASN A 416 37.38 -8.76 26.84
N ASN A 417 37.49 -9.04 25.54
CA ASN A 417 37.07 -8.10 24.51
C ASN A 417 35.59 -7.79 24.73
N MET A 418 35.26 -6.50 24.85
CA MET A 418 33.89 -6.06 25.06
C MET A 418 33.11 -6.16 23.75
N GLU A 419 32.59 -7.36 23.46
CA GLU A 419 31.65 -7.56 22.35
C GLU A 419 30.48 -6.59 22.51
N SER A 420 30.27 -5.73 21.52
CA SER A 420 29.16 -4.78 21.53
C SER A 420 27.84 -5.53 21.44
N GLU A 421 26.97 -5.41 22.44
CA GLU A 421 25.61 -5.95 22.39
C GLU A 421 24.93 -5.54 21.08
N ASP A 422 24.60 -6.51 20.22
CA ASP A 422 24.12 -6.24 18.86
C ASP A 422 22.62 -5.86 18.90
N THR A 423 22.38 -4.62 19.34
CA THR A 423 21.06 -4.05 19.61
C THR A 423 20.11 -4.19 18.41
N VAL A 424 18.96 -4.82 18.67
CA VAL A 424 18.00 -5.27 17.63
C VAL A 424 17.48 -4.10 16.80
N THR A 425 17.88 -4.02 15.53
CA THR A 425 17.62 -2.87 14.66
C THR A 425 16.16 -2.83 14.17
N GLN A 426 15.75 -1.72 13.54
CA GLN A 426 14.41 -1.61 12.94
C GLN A 426 14.21 -2.69 11.86
N GLY A 427 15.22 -2.93 11.02
CA GLY A 427 15.25 -3.98 10.02
C GLY A 427 15.14 -5.41 10.57
N ASP A 428 15.73 -5.71 11.74
CA ASP A 428 15.53 -7.01 12.40
C ASP A 428 14.07 -7.25 12.78
N LYS A 429 13.45 -6.25 13.39
CA LYS A 429 12.04 -6.35 13.83
C LYS A 429 11.13 -6.58 12.63
N LEU A 430 11.31 -5.82 11.56
CA LEU A 430 10.56 -5.97 10.30
C LEU A 430 10.75 -7.36 9.67
N ASN A 431 11.98 -7.88 9.60
CA ASN A 431 12.24 -9.22 9.04
C ASN A 431 11.63 -10.34 9.90
N ARG A 432 11.68 -10.22 11.24
CA ARG A 432 10.98 -11.14 12.17
C ARG A 432 9.46 -11.15 11.94
N ILE A 433 8.85 -10.00 11.68
CA ILE A 433 7.40 -9.95 11.37
C ILE A 433 7.11 -10.62 10.03
N LYS A 434 7.92 -10.40 8.98
CA LYS A 434 7.76 -11.12 7.70
C LYS A 434 7.86 -12.64 7.89
N ALA A 435 8.77 -13.12 8.75
CA ALA A 435 8.89 -14.53 9.09
C ALA A 435 7.60 -15.13 9.69
N MET A 436 6.95 -14.40 10.60
CA MET A 436 5.77 -14.88 11.34
C MET A 436 4.50 -15.02 10.47
N ARG A 437 4.46 -14.40 9.29
CA ARG A 437 3.33 -14.53 8.33
C ARG A 437 3.19 -15.94 7.74
N ARG A 438 4.22 -16.78 7.89
CA ARG A 438 4.32 -18.14 7.33
C ARG A 438 3.42 -19.20 8.00
N GLN A 439 2.54 -18.81 8.92
CA GLN A 439 1.56 -19.70 9.53
C GLN A 439 0.19 -19.53 8.85
N PRO A 440 -0.14 -20.32 7.81
CA PRO A 440 -1.49 -20.37 7.30
C PRO A 440 -2.40 -20.95 8.39
N ARG A 441 -3.26 -20.11 8.99
CA ARG A 441 -4.41 -20.62 9.72
C ARG A 441 -5.23 -21.45 8.73
N SER A 442 -5.35 -22.75 9.01
CA SER A 442 -6.12 -23.68 8.18
C SER A 442 -7.61 -23.30 8.23
N HIS A 443 -8.01 -22.41 7.32
CA HIS A 443 -9.39 -22.00 7.12
C HIS A 443 -9.92 -22.67 5.86
N THR A 444 -10.70 -23.72 6.08
CA THR A 444 -11.37 -24.56 5.09
C THR A 444 -12.18 -23.73 4.09
N THR A 445 -11.52 -23.36 2.99
CA THR A 445 -12.10 -22.68 1.84
C THR A 445 -11.71 -23.47 0.59
N GLY A 446 -12.64 -24.31 0.12
CA GLY A 446 -12.41 -25.18 -1.02
C GLY A 446 -12.18 -24.37 -2.30
N GLY A 447 -10.94 -24.31 -2.76
CA GLY A 447 -10.62 -23.77 -4.07
C GLY A 447 -11.28 -24.63 -5.15
N MET A 448 -12.21 -24.05 -5.91
CA MET A 448 -12.79 -24.71 -7.07
C MET A 448 -11.74 -24.76 -8.20
N SER A 449 -10.87 -25.76 -8.16
CA SER A 449 -10.02 -26.11 -9.30
C SER A 449 -10.91 -26.53 -10.47
N LEU A 450 -10.79 -25.83 -11.60
CA LEU A 450 -11.64 -26.02 -12.78
C LEU A 450 -10.95 -26.87 -13.86
N ASP A 451 -10.17 -27.87 -13.44
CA ASP A 451 -9.50 -28.82 -14.33
C ASP A 451 -9.66 -30.26 -13.81
N ASN A 452 -10.42 -31.08 -14.55
CA ASN A 452 -10.37 -32.55 -14.50
C ASN A 452 -11.22 -33.17 -15.63
N LEU A 453 -10.76 -33.06 -16.88
CA LEU A 453 -11.35 -33.76 -18.03
C LEU A 453 -10.28 -34.41 -18.93
N LYS A 454 -9.59 -35.43 -18.38
CA LYS A 454 -9.14 -36.64 -19.11
C LYS A 454 -8.60 -37.70 -18.13
N PRO A 455 -8.77 -39.00 -18.41
CA PRO A 455 -8.33 -40.08 -17.52
C PRO A 455 -6.85 -40.41 -17.73
N HIS A 456 -6.10 -40.59 -16.64
CA HIS A 456 -4.77 -41.21 -16.68
C HIS A 456 -4.88 -42.74 -16.73
N PRO A 457 -3.99 -43.43 -17.48
CA PRO A 457 -3.94 -44.90 -17.50
C PRO A 457 -3.40 -45.44 -16.15
N ARG A 458 -3.87 -46.63 -15.75
CA ARG A 458 -3.34 -47.34 -14.58
C ARG A 458 -2.10 -48.14 -14.95
N SER A 459 -1.10 -48.10 -14.07
CA SER A 459 0.07 -48.98 -14.12
C SER A 459 -0.32 -50.43 -13.88
N SER A 460 0.48 -51.37 -14.39
CA SER A 460 0.22 -52.81 -14.39
C SER A 460 1.25 -53.59 -13.58
N SER A 461 0.78 -54.38 -12.61
CA SER A 461 1.54 -55.50 -12.03
C SER A 461 0.62 -56.70 -11.79
N GLN A 462 1.11 -57.87 -12.20
CA GLN A 462 0.46 -59.19 -12.21
C GLN A 462 0.50 -59.87 -10.82
N PRO A 463 -0.04 -61.09 -10.62
CA PRO A 463 -1.24 -61.73 -11.21
C PRO A 463 -2.17 -62.35 -10.13
N PHE A 464 -3.40 -62.77 -10.49
CA PHE A 464 -3.93 -64.07 -9.99
C PHE A 464 -5.10 -64.62 -10.84
N LYS A 465 -4.88 -65.85 -11.34
CA LYS A 465 -5.81 -66.91 -11.83
C LYS A 465 -7.12 -66.55 -12.55
N SER A 466 -7.15 -66.98 -13.82
CA SER A 466 -8.32 -67.21 -14.68
C SER A 466 -9.43 -68.05 -14.06
N MET A 467 -10.68 -67.74 -14.42
CA MET A 467 -11.75 -68.72 -14.65
C MET A 467 -12.47 -68.44 -15.98
N THR A 468 -13.06 -69.49 -16.56
CA THR A 468 -13.45 -69.56 -17.98
C THR A 468 -14.79 -68.91 -18.31
N ALA A 469 -14.93 -68.44 -19.55
CA ALA A 469 -16.19 -67.98 -20.11
C ALA A 469 -17.15 -69.15 -20.42
N SER A 470 -18.45 -68.86 -20.38
CA SER A 470 -19.51 -69.57 -21.09
C SER A 470 -20.56 -68.55 -21.58
N SER A 471 -21.21 -68.84 -22.71
CA SER A 471 -21.95 -67.86 -23.52
C SER A 471 -23.45 -68.16 -23.63
N ALA A 472 -24.16 -67.26 -24.33
CA ALA A 472 -25.58 -67.32 -24.73
C ALA A 472 -26.61 -67.00 -23.61
N ALA A 473 -27.77 -66.40 -23.89
CA ALA A 473 -28.24 -65.60 -25.05
C ALA A 473 -29.61 -64.94 -24.72
N TYR A 474 -30.15 -64.18 -25.70
CA TYR A 474 -31.55 -63.74 -25.90
C TYR A 474 -32.00 -62.34 -25.45
N HIS A 475 -32.18 -61.47 -26.47
CA HIS A 475 -33.35 -60.64 -26.83
C HIS A 475 -34.24 -59.95 -25.75
N ALA A 476 -34.85 -58.76 -25.97
CA ALA A 476 -34.66 -57.67 -26.97
C ALA A 476 -35.59 -56.44 -26.64
N THR A 477 -35.29 -55.25 -27.21
CA THR A 477 -36.16 -54.04 -27.41
C THR A 477 -36.75 -53.32 -26.15
N TYR A 478 -36.77 -51.98 -25.95
CA TYR A 478 -37.18 -50.80 -26.77
C TYR A 478 -38.72 -50.74 -27.05
N VAL A 479 -39.52 -49.66 -26.91
CA VAL A 479 -39.34 -48.17 -26.75
C VAL A 479 -40.44 -47.54 -25.83
N SER A 480 -40.34 -46.26 -25.46
CA SER A 480 -41.36 -45.33 -24.84
C SER A 480 -42.52 -44.93 -25.84
N PRO A 481 -43.48 -43.95 -25.65
CA PRO A 481 -43.52 -42.74 -24.76
C PRO A 481 -44.89 -42.09 -24.26
N LEU A 482 -44.79 -41.03 -23.41
CA LEU A 482 -45.64 -39.79 -23.26
C LEU A 482 -47.04 -39.75 -22.52
N LYS A 483 -47.59 -38.51 -22.36
CA LYS A 483 -48.63 -37.95 -21.41
C LYS A 483 -50.01 -37.63 -22.12
N PRO A 484 -51.11 -36.97 -21.57
CA PRO A 484 -51.32 -36.21 -20.29
C PRO A 484 -52.76 -36.11 -19.59
N LEU A 485 -52.79 -35.51 -18.37
CA LEU A 485 -53.78 -34.56 -17.75
C LEU A 485 -55.25 -34.89 -17.27
N ARG A 486 -55.57 -34.34 -16.06
CA ARG A 486 -56.87 -33.84 -15.47
C ARG A 486 -57.56 -34.66 -14.32
N ALA A 487 -58.38 -33.98 -13.49
CA ALA A 487 -59.03 -34.40 -12.20
C ALA A 487 -60.33 -33.54 -11.95
N PRO A 488 -61.11 -33.55 -10.82
CA PRO A 488 -61.12 -34.28 -9.50
C PRO A 488 -62.52 -34.99 -9.26
N PRO A 489 -63.29 -35.03 -8.11
CA PRO A 489 -63.11 -34.79 -6.63
C PRO A 489 -63.82 -35.82 -5.66
N SER A 490 -64.04 -35.44 -4.36
CA SER A 490 -65.06 -35.88 -3.34
C SER A 490 -64.62 -36.65 -2.05
N SER A 491 -65.46 -36.63 -1.00
CA SER A 491 -65.26 -36.97 0.46
C SER A 491 -66.62 -36.96 1.22
N PRO A 492 -66.78 -37.02 2.58
CA PRO A 492 -65.94 -37.45 3.72
C PRO A 492 -66.54 -38.75 4.37
N PRO A 493 -67.06 -38.94 5.64
CA PRO A 493 -67.11 -38.22 6.96
C PRO A 493 -66.02 -38.75 7.96
N SER A 494 -66.09 -38.89 9.31
CA SER A 494 -67.01 -38.66 10.47
C SER A 494 -66.16 -38.51 11.78
N ALA A 495 -66.49 -37.73 12.83
CA ALA A 495 -67.43 -37.90 13.98
C ALA A 495 -67.03 -39.00 15.00
N GLU A 496 -67.04 -38.85 16.34
CA GLU A 496 -67.61 -37.89 17.35
C GLU A 496 -66.73 -37.92 18.65
N SER A 497 -66.82 -37.15 19.76
CA SER A 497 -67.54 -35.95 20.31
C SER A 497 -66.79 -35.48 21.61
N SER A 498 -67.24 -34.74 22.67
CA SER A 498 -68.39 -33.88 23.06
C SER A 498 -68.10 -33.13 24.41
N ASN A 499 -68.50 -31.85 24.53
CA ASN A 499 -68.98 -31.13 25.75
C ASN A 499 -68.02 -30.83 26.96
N SER A 500 -68.25 -29.82 27.83
CA SER A 500 -69.43 -28.93 28.06
C SER A 500 -69.13 -27.48 28.51
N ALA A 501 -69.96 -26.52 28.06
CA ALA A 501 -70.42 -25.24 28.71
C ALA A 501 -69.38 -24.17 29.20
N SER A 502 -69.71 -22.88 29.38
CA SER A 502 -70.99 -22.14 29.39
C SER A 502 -70.87 -20.64 28.94
N GLN A 503 -72.00 -20.05 28.51
CA GLN A 503 -72.53 -18.65 28.66
C GLN A 503 -71.59 -17.40 28.78
N LEU A 504 -71.94 -16.17 28.36
CA LEU A 504 -73.16 -15.55 27.76
C LEU A 504 -72.76 -14.26 26.98
N SER A 505 -73.73 -13.54 26.36
CA SER A 505 -73.49 -12.51 25.32
C SER A 505 -73.86 -11.03 25.71
N PRO A 506 -74.09 -10.06 24.78
CA PRO A 506 -73.26 -8.85 24.59
C PRO A 506 -73.98 -7.51 24.92
N ILE A 507 -73.43 -6.31 24.60
CA ILE A 507 -74.17 -5.11 24.07
C ILE A 507 -73.32 -3.82 23.75
N ARG A 508 -73.65 -3.21 22.58
CA ARG A 508 -73.57 -1.78 22.08
C ARG A 508 -72.34 -0.83 22.15
N ARG A 509 -72.27 0.03 21.12
CA ARG A 509 -71.61 1.37 21.04
C ARG A 509 -72.58 2.51 21.45
N PRO A 510 -72.09 3.75 21.68
CA PRO A 510 -72.60 4.91 20.90
C PRO A 510 -71.49 5.88 20.39
N HIS A 511 -71.80 7.17 20.12
CA HIS A 511 -71.08 8.04 19.15
C HIS A 511 -71.23 9.57 19.49
N LYS A 512 -70.27 10.43 19.04
CA LYS A 512 -70.27 11.94 18.91
C LYS A 512 -69.89 12.85 20.13
N GLN A 513 -68.75 13.59 20.00
CA GLN A 513 -68.53 15.07 19.87
C GLN A 513 -69.42 16.14 20.59
N PRO A 514 -69.05 17.47 20.72
CA PRO A 514 -67.76 18.22 20.47
C PRO A 514 -67.40 19.46 21.41
N VAL A 515 -66.27 20.18 21.13
CA VAL A 515 -65.84 21.60 21.47
C VAL A 515 -65.78 22.11 22.95
N PRO A 516 -65.28 23.35 23.32
CA PRO A 516 -64.48 24.43 22.63
C PRO A 516 -63.28 25.10 23.41
N GLY A 517 -62.46 25.92 22.70
CA GLY A 517 -61.78 27.15 23.22
C GLY A 517 -60.42 27.01 23.96
N THR A 518 -59.52 28.01 24.03
CA THR A 518 -59.47 29.42 23.52
C THR A 518 -58.00 29.89 23.21
N SER A 519 -57.81 31.16 22.82
CA SER A 519 -56.52 31.86 22.54
C SER A 519 -56.73 33.39 22.82
N PRO A 520 -55.87 34.38 22.45
CA PRO A 520 -54.44 34.41 22.04
C PRO A 520 -53.61 35.59 22.68
N SER A 521 -52.30 35.69 22.41
CA SER A 521 -51.54 36.96 22.20
C SER A 521 -50.09 36.64 21.74
N LYS A 522 -49.50 37.24 20.69
CA LYS A 522 -49.19 38.65 20.33
C LYS A 522 -48.06 39.29 21.15
N ARG A 523 -46.81 39.22 20.63
CA ARG A 523 -46.00 40.41 20.26
C ARG A 523 -44.73 40.08 19.47
N SER A 524 -44.52 40.79 18.37
CA SER A 524 -43.19 41.08 17.80
C SER A 524 -42.64 42.39 18.40
N PRO A 525 -41.38 42.72 18.15
CA PRO A 525 -41.17 43.82 17.19
C PRO A 525 -40.06 43.55 16.16
N LYS A 526 -40.08 44.34 15.08
CA LYS A 526 -38.92 44.54 14.21
C LYS A 526 -37.97 45.56 14.87
N ASN A 527 -36.70 45.52 14.53
CA ASN A 527 -36.02 46.73 14.07
C ASN A 527 -34.85 46.38 13.16
N ALA A 528 -34.58 47.24 12.19
CA ALA A 528 -33.37 47.23 11.40
C ALA A 528 -32.55 48.47 11.77
N ASN A 529 -31.23 48.41 11.63
CA ASN A 529 -30.47 49.62 11.33
C ASN A 529 -29.17 49.28 10.63
N SER A 530 -28.76 50.17 9.72
CA SER A 530 -27.53 50.09 8.95
C SER A 530 -26.47 51.02 9.54
N SER A 531 -25.21 50.59 9.60
CA SER A 531 -24.08 51.51 9.59
C SER A 531 -22.80 50.85 9.06
N SER A 532 -22.09 51.61 8.25
CA SER A 532 -20.72 51.36 7.78
C SER A 532 -19.69 51.99 8.73
N ILE A 533 -18.41 51.57 8.65
CA ILE A 533 -17.16 52.40 8.62
C ILE A 533 -15.96 51.67 9.25
N SER A 534 -14.94 51.37 8.43
CA SER A 534 -13.51 51.14 8.78
C SER A 534 -13.15 49.97 9.72
N ARG A 535 -11.93 49.44 9.73
CA ARG A 535 -10.70 49.77 8.96
C ARG A 535 -10.22 48.57 8.15
#